data_AF-A0A7G4RDK7-F1
#
_entry.id   AF-A0A7G4RDK7-F1
#
_cell.length_a   1.000
_cell.length_b   1.000
_cell.length_c   1.000
_cell.angle_alpha   90.00
_cell.angle_beta   90.00
_cell.angle_gamma   90.00
#
_symmetry.space_group_name_H-M   'P 1'
#
loop_
_entity.id
_entity.type
_entity.pdbx_description
1 polymer ?
#
loop_
_entity_poly.entity_id
_entity_poly.type
_entity_poly.pdbx_seq_one_letter_code
_entity_poly.pdbx_strand_id
1 'polypeptide(L)'
;MYRKLQKEEPVERQTSSYKRFFSTEKKKKGECDRIQIKIENTHLNIDRGSFEGSIGAAEEAIQSFADHHEISYKSLGHGNATLIVQGMEHGITPYGIDISMMLKFCNIDESQLTQKLDI
;
A
#
# COMPACT_ATOMS: atom_id res chain seq x y z
N MET A 1 39.55 37.47 -22.09
CA MET A 1 38.45 37.39 -21.12
C MET A 1 37.80 36.02 -21.25
N TYR A 2 38.01 35.11 -20.29
CA TYR A 2 37.30 33.84 -20.22
C TYR A 2 36.76 33.63 -18.80
N ARG A 3 35.47 33.35 -18.75
CA ARG A 3 34.59 33.29 -17.56
C ARG A 3 34.75 31.93 -16.87
N LYS A 4 34.82 31.96 -15.54
CA LYS A 4 34.83 30.78 -14.65
C LYS A 4 33.50 30.01 -14.70
N LEU A 5 33.56 28.69 -14.63
CA LEU A 5 32.49 27.83 -14.10
C LEU A 5 33.12 26.82 -13.14
N GLN A 6 32.87 27.02 -11.84
CA GLN A 6 33.13 26.06 -10.77
C GLN A 6 31.94 25.09 -10.66
N LYS A 7 32.20 23.80 -10.47
CA LYS A 7 31.36 22.80 -9.76
C LYS A 7 32.33 21.72 -9.26
N GLU A 8 32.81 21.80 -8.03
CA GLU A 8 32.20 21.29 -6.78
C GLU A 8 32.04 19.76 -6.76
N GLU A 9 32.68 19.20 -5.73
CA GLU A 9 33.07 17.81 -5.48
C GLU A 9 31.90 16.84 -5.20
N PRO A 10 32.13 15.51 -5.28
CA PRO A 10 31.14 14.50 -4.92
C PRO A 10 30.90 14.47 -3.40
N VAL A 11 29.65 14.72 -3.00
CA VAL A 11 29.23 14.60 -1.60
C VAL A 11 29.05 13.12 -1.23
N GLU A 12 29.97 12.62 -0.40
CA GLU A 12 29.74 11.42 0.43
C GLU A 12 28.53 11.65 1.35
N ARG A 13 27.68 10.63 1.53
CA ARG A 13 26.95 10.44 2.79
C ARG A 13 26.51 8.98 3.00
N GLN A 14 27.35 8.31 3.77
CA GLN A 14 27.04 7.62 5.02
C GLN A 14 26.04 6.45 5.03
N THR A 15 26.60 5.33 5.47
CA THR A 15 26.02 4.12 6.01
C THR A 15 25.01 4.34 7.14
N SER A 16 24.27 3.25 7.42
CA SER A 16 23.78 2.84 8.74
C SER A 16 22.29 3.05 9.03
N SER A 17 21.60 1.94 9.24
CA SER A 17 21.09 1.55 10.57
C SER A 17 19.68 0.97 10.47
N TYR A 18 19.59 -0.34 10.64
CA TYR A 18 18.39 -0.99 11.17
C TYR A 18 17.96 -0.27 12.45
N LYS A 19 16.79 0.35 12.43
CA LYS A 19 16.12 0.81 13.65
C LYS A 19 14.63 0.56 13.52
N ARG A 20 14.24 -0.64 13.95
CA ARG A 20 12.90 -0.95 14.45
C ARG A 20 12.60 0.06 15.55
N PHE A 21 11.72 1.00 15.29
CA PHE A 21 11.02 1.73 16.33
C PHE A 21 9.54 1.50 16.14
N PHE A 22 8.97 0.77 17.09
CA PHE A 22 7.56 0.84 17.40
C PHE A 22 7.24 2.30 17.73
N SER A 23 6.74 3.04 16.75
CA SER A 23 6.07 4.30 17.02
C SER A 23 4.67 3.97 17.52
N THR A 24 4.51 3.96 18.84
CA THR A 24 3.22 4.26 19.47
C THR A 24 2.87 5.72 19.20
N GLU A 25 2.55 6.04 17.94
CA GLU A 25 1.97 7.32 17.58
C GLU A 25 0.45 7.20 17.59
N LYS A 26 -0.15 7.88 18.57
CA LYS A 26 -1.58 8.20 18.55
C LYS A 26 -1.88 8.95 17.25
N LYS A 27 -2.39 8.24 16.22
CA LYS A 27 -2.84 8.83 14.96
C LYS A 27 -3.91 9.90 15.28
N LYS A 28 -3.59 11.16 14.99
CA LYS A 28 -4.56 12.27 14.99
C LYS A 28 -5.68 11.91 14.00
N LYS A 29 -6.94 12.13 14.42
CA LYS A 29 -8.15 12.02 13.60
C LYS A 29 -8.04 12.92 12.36
N GLY A 30 -7.64 12.26 11.28
CA GLY A 30 -7.81 12.61 9.88
C GLY A 30 -7.64 11.26 9.20
N GLU A 31 -8.70 10.46 9.18
CA GLU A 31 -8.66 9.13 8.56
C GLU A 31 -8.13 9.31 7.14
N CYS A 32 -6.94 8.76 6.88
CA CYS A 32 -6.46 8.66 5.53
C CYS A 32 -7.43 7.68 4.86
N ASP A 33 -8.24 8.13 3.91
CA ASP A 33 -9.16 7.29 3.13
C ASP A 33 -8.41 6.34 2.17
N ARG A 34 -7.12 6.09 2.44
CA ARG A 34 -6.23 5.28 1.64
C ARG A 34 -5.34 4.47 2.55
N ILE A 35 -5.19 3.20 2.22
CA ILE A 35 -4.15 2.33 2.78
C ILE A 35 -3.08 2.11 1.73
N GLN A 36 -1.85 1.91 2.19
CA GLN A 36 -0.74 1.58 1.32
C GLN A 36 -0.21 0.20 1.70
N ILE A 37 -0.31 -0.75 0.78
CA ILE A 37 0.13 -2.12 0.98
C ILE A 37 1.43 -2.33 0.21
N LYS A 38 2.42 -2.91 0.87
CA LYS A 38 3.67 -3.30 0.23
C LYS A 38 3.52 -4.69 -0.38
N ILE A 39 3.84 -4.79 -1.67
CA ILE A 39 3.94 -6.05 -2.41
C ILE A 39 5.37 -6.20 -2.95
N GLU A 40 5.68 -7.34 -3.57
CA GLU A 40 7.06 -7.72 -3.91
C GLU A 40 7.83 -6.66 -4.70
N ASN A 41 7.18 -6.05 -5.70
CA ASN A 41 7.82 -5.15 -6.65
C ASN A 41 7.38 -3.68 -6.54
N THR A 42 6.37 -3.36 -5.72
CA THR A 42 5.81 -2.01 -5.62
C THR A 42 4.98 -1.80 -4.35
N HIS A 43 4.47 -0.58 -4.16
CA HIS A 43 3.43 -0.29 -3.20
C HIS A 43 2.10 -0.09 -3.95
N LEU A 44 1.03 -0.65 -3.40
CA LEU A 44 -0.33 -0.44 -3.88
C LEU A 44 -1.01 0.57 -2.98
N ASN A 45 -1.54 1.62 -3.59
CA ASN A 45 -2.44 2.54 -2.91
C ASN A 45 -3.87 2.06 -3.13
N ILE A 46 -4.58 1.81 -2.05
CA ILE A 46 -5.93 1.27 -2.08
C ILE A 46 -6.84 2.29 -1.41
N ASP A 47 -7.84 2.75 -2.13
CA ASP A 47 -8.83 3.71 -1.65
C ASP A 47 -9.83 3.04 -0.70
N ARG A 48 -10.41 3.77 0.24
CA ARG A 48 -11.45 3.27 1.14
C ARG A 48 -12.69 2.81 0.35
N GLY A 49 -13.06 3.57 -0.68
CA GLY A 49 -14.27 3.32 -1.46
C GLY A 49 -15.52 3.32 -0.58
N SER A 50 -16.31 2.25 -0.66
CA SER A 50 -17.53 2.05 0.15
C SER A 50 -17.30 1.25 1.44
N PHE A 51 -16.05 1.01 1.85
CA PHE A 51 -15.75 0.20 3.01
C PHE A 51 -16.14 0.90 4.33
N GLU A 52 -17.07 0.27 5.06
CA GLU A 52 -17.61 0.79 6.33
C GLU A 52 -16.84 0.30 7.57
N GLY A 53 -15.95 -0.69 7.40
CA GLY A 53 -15.17 -1.28 8.50
C GLY A 53 -13.97 -0.45 8.95
N SER A 54 -13.16 -1.03 9.85
CA SER A 54 -11.94 -0.38 10.35
C SER A 54 -10.83 -0.40 9.30
N ILE A 55 -10.41 0.78 8.82
CA ILE A 55 -9.31 0.92 7.84
C ILE A 55 -8.03 0.24 8.33
N GLY A 56 -7.71 0.40 9.62
CA GLY A 56 -6.49 -0.21 10.20
C GLY A 56 -6.54 -1.73 10.21
N ALA A 57 -7.72 -2.32 10.47
CA ALA A 57 -7.89 -3.77 10.41
C ALA A 57 -7.78 -4.29 8.96
N ALA A 58 -8.32 -3.55 7.99
CA ALA A 58 -8.17 -3.88 6.57
C ALA A 58 -6.72 -3.79 6.11
N GLU A 59 -5.99 -2.75 6.51
CA GLU A 59 -4.55 -2.60 6.23
C GLU A 59 -3.77 -3.81 6.75
N GLU A 60 -3.98 -4.18 8.02
CA GLU A 60 -3.29 -5.32 8.65
C GLU A 60 -3.66 -6.64 7.98
N ALA A 61 -4.94 -6.87 7.67
CA ALA A 61 -5.39 -8.11 7.05
C ALA A 61 -4.84 -8.27 5.62
N ILE A 62 -4.88 -7.21 4.81
CA ILE A 62 -4.38 -7.23 3.44
C ILE A 62 -2.85 -7.34 3.42
N GLN A 63 -2.15 -6.60 4.30
CA GLN A 63 -0.69 -6.68 4.38
C GLN A 63 -0.23 -8.07 4.86
N SER A 64 -0.88 -8.62 5.89
CA SER A 64 -0.59 -9.98 6.36
C SER A 64 -0.84 -11.02 5.26
N PHE A 65 -1.91 -10.86 4.48
CA PHE A 65 -2.13 -11.73 3.33
C PHE A 65 -1.03 -11.59 2.27
N ALA A 66 -0.61 -10.36 1.95
CA ALA A 66 0.46 -10.08 0.99
C ALA A 66 1.85 -10.61 1.44
N ASP A 67 2.10 -10.66 2.75
CA ASP A 67 3.36 -11.18 3.29
C ASP A 67 3.47 -12.72 3.18
N HIS A 68 2.33 -13.43 3.12
CA HIS A 68 2.26 -14.89 3.05
C HIS A 68 1.96 -15.44 1.65
N HIS A 69 1.55 -14.58 0.72
CA HIS A 69 1.13 -14.99 -0.62
C HIS A 69 1.80 -14.16 -1.70
N GLU A 70 1.99 -14.78 -2.86
CA GLU A 70 2.50 -14.08 -4.03
C GLU A 70 1.44 -13.10 -4.55
N ILE A 71 1.75 -11.81 -4.46
CA ILE A 71 0.99 -10.73 -5.08
C ILE A 71 1.92 -9.93 -5.98
N SER A 72 1.56 -9.84 -7.26
CA SER A 72 2.29 -9.01 -8.21
C SER A 72 1.37 -8.01 -8.90
N TYR A 73 1.95 -6.87 -9.27
CA TYR A 73 1.24 -5.80 -9.95
C TYR A 73 1.94 -5.43 -11.24
N LYS A 74 1.15 -5.35 -12.32
CA LYS A 74 1.62 -5.00 -13.66
C LYS A 74 0.77 -3.85 -14.21
N SER A 75 1.37 -2.68 -14.34
CA SER A 75 0.74 -1.55 -15.02
C SER A 75 0.68 -1.80 -16.53
N LEU A 76 -0.50 -1.60 -17.12
CA LEU A 76 -0.73 -1.68 -18.57
C LEU A 76 -0.80 -0.30 -19.25
N GLY A 77 -0.67 0.78 -18.46
CA GLY A 77 -0.77 2.15 -18.95
C GLY A 77 -2.20 2.70 -18.92
N HIS A 78 -2.31 4.04 -19.02
CA HIS A 78 -3.59 4.77 -18.98
C HIS A 78 -4.47 4.47 -17.74
N GLY A 79 -3.84 4.15 -16.61
CA GLY A 79 -4.52 3.80 -15.36
C GLY A 79 -4.98 2.34 -15.28
N ASN A 80 -4.89 1.57 -16.36
CA ASN A 80 -5.18 0.14 -16.31
C ASN A 80 -3.99 -0.63 -15.73
N ALA A 81 -4.29 -1.66 -14.95
CA ALA A 81 -3.30 -2.60 -14.47
C ALA A 81 -3.87 -3.99 -14.31
N THR A 82 -3.00 -4.98 -14.13
CA THR A 82 -3.35 -6.33 -13.74
C THR A 82 -2.73 -6.59 -12.37
N LEU A 83 -3.56 -6.97 -11.41
CA LEU A 83 -3.13 -7.48 -10.12
C LEU A 83 -3.21 -9.00 -10.17
N ILE A 84 -2.13 -9.69 -9.86
CA ILE A 84 -2.09 -11.15 -9.81
C ILE A 84 -2.01 -11.54 -8.34
N VAL A 85 -3.02 -12.26 -7.85
CA VAL A 85 -3.11 -12.73 -6.47
C VAL A 85 -3.15 -14.25 -6.47
N GLN A 86 -2.14 -14.91 -5.88
CA GLN A 86 -2.05 -16.39 -5.88
C GLN A 86 -2.20 -17.01 -7.29
N GLY A 87 -1.68 -16.35 -8.32
CA GLY A 87 -1.81 -16.79 -9.72
C GLY A 87 -3.14 -16.49 -10.40
N MET A 88 -4.12 -15.88 -9.71
CA MET A 88 -5.34 -15.38 -10.32
C MET A 88 -5.18 -13.93 -10.79
N GLU A 89 -5.51 -13.68 -12.05
CA GLU A 89 -5.42 -12.34 -12.63
C GLU A 89 -6.70 -11.53 -12.40
N HIS A 90 -6.54 -10.33 -11.84
CA HIS A 90 -7.59 -9.36 -11.60
C HIS A 90 -7.30 -8.08 -12.38
N GLY A 91 -8.25 -7.69 -13.22
CA GLY A 91 -8.18 -6.44 -13.98
C GLY A 91 -8.46 -5.24 -13.08
N ILE A 92 -7.55 -4.26 -13.09
CA ILE A 92 -7.66 -3.01 -12.36
C ILE A 92 -7.99 -1.89 -13.33
N THR A 93 -9.03 -1.14 -13.00
CA THR A 93 -9.50 -0.02 -13.82
C THR A 93 -8.72 1.27 -13.51
N PRO A 94 -8.81 2.31 -14.36
CA PRO A 94 -8.19 3.60 -14.10
C PRO A 94 -8.68 4.31 -12.84
N TYR A 95 -9.82 3.88 -12.29
CA TYR A 95 -10.36 4.38 -11.03
C TYR A 95 -9.64 3.81 -9.80
N GLY A 96 -8.72 2.87 -9.97
CA GLY A 96 -7.94 2.26 -8.90
C GLY A 96 -8.59 1.02 -8.31
N ILE A 97 -8.18 0.71 -7.07
CA ILE A 97 -8.65 -0.43 -6.28
C ILE A 97 -9.15 0.13 -4.95
N ASP A 98 -10.33 -0.32 -4.53
CA ASP A 98 -10.84 -0.02 -3.19
C ASP A 98 -10.61 -1.19 -2.20
N ILE A 99 -10.76 -0.91 -0.91
CA ILE A 99 -10.55 -1.89 0.16
C ILE A 99 -11.44 -3.12 -0.04
N SER A 100 -12.74 -2.93 -0.28
CA SER A 100 -13.68 -4.05 -0.47
C SER A 100 -13.31 -4.93 -1.67
N MET A 101 -12.81 -4.33 -2.76
CA MET A 101 -12.34 -5.04 -3.93
C MET A 101 -11.06 -5.82 -3.64
N MET A 102 -10.08 -5.22 -2.94
CA MET A 102 -8.87 -5.92 -2.55
C MET A 102 -9.16 -7.09 -1.59
N LEU A 103 -10.04 -6.90 -0.61
CA LEU A 103 -10.46 -7.96 0.31
C LEU A 103 -11.07 -9.14 -0.46
N LYS A 104 -11.90 -8.87 -1.47
CA LYS A 104 -12.44 -9.90 -2.37
C LYS A 104 -11.35 -10.64 -3.13
N PHE A 105 -10.34 -9.93 -3.65
CA PHE A 105 -9.21 -10.57 -4.35
C PHE A 105 -8.38 -11.46 -3.42
N CYS A 106 -8.20 -11.03 -2.17
CA CYS A 106 -7.53 -11.82 -1.13
C CYS A 106 -8.43 -12.92 -0.53
N ASN A 107 -9.69 -13.04 -0.96
CA ASN A 107 -10.70 -13.94 -0.39
C ASN A 107 -10.87 -13.75 1.14
N ILE A 108 -10.75 -12.51 1.61
CA ILE A 108 -10.97 -12.10 3.00
C ILE A 108 -12.41 -11.60 3.12
N ASP A 109 -13.18 -12.20 4.03
CA ASP A 109 -14.56 -11.75 4.29
C ASP A 109 -14.53 -10.40 5.01
N GLU A 110 -15.09 -9.38 4.36
CA GLU A 110 -15.24 -8.03 4.89
C GLU A 110 -15.94 -8.04 6.26
N SER A 111 -16.87 -8.96 6.49
CA SER A 111 -17.59 -9.11 7.75
C SER A 111 -16.68 -9.35 8.95
N GLN A 112 -15.51 -9.96 8.76
CA GLN A 112 -14.52 -10.18 9.83
C GLN A 112 -13.86 -8.88 10.29
N LEU A 113 -13.89 -7.84 9.45
CA LEU A 113 -13.27 -6.54 9.71
C LEU A 113 -14.29 -5.49 10.19
N THR A 114 -15.57 -5.71 9.90
CA THR A 114 -16.69 -4.87 10.37
C THR A 114 -17.18 -5.28 11.76
N GLN A 115 -16.84 -6.48 12.24
CA GLN A 115 -17.14 -6.96 13.59
C GLN A 115 -16.24 -6.30 14.66
N LYS A 116 -16.49 -5.03 14.97
CA LYS A 116 -15.99 -4.38 16.20
C LYS A 116 -16.77 -3.10 16.54
N LEU A 117 -18.08 -3.23 16.75
CA LEU A 117 -18.91 -2.18 17.36
C LEU A 117 -20.01 -2.78 18.27
N ASP A 118 -19.68 -3.83 19.02
CA ASP A 118 -20.59 -4.39 20.04
C ASP A 118 -19.79 -4.66 21.34
N ILE A 119 -19.42 -3.58 22.05
CA ILE A 119 -19.10 -3.58 23.49
C ILE A 119 -19.56 -2.26 24.09
#